data_AF-A0A417UDZ7-F1
#
_entry.id   AF-A0A417UDZ7-F1
#
_cell.length_a   1.000
_cell.length_b   1.000
_cell.length_c   1.000
_cell.angle_alpha   90.00
_cell.angle_beta   90.00
_cell.angle_gamma   90.00
#
_symmetry.space_group_name_H-M   'P 1'
#
loop_
_entity.id
_entity.type
_entity.pdbx_description
1 polymer ?
#
loop_
_entity_poly.entity_id
_entity_poly.type
_entity_poly.pdbx_seq_one_letter_code
_entity_poly.pdbx_strand_id
1 'polypeptide(L)' 'MTREEVYERLNNVFREVLDDDSIELHDETVADDVDGWDSFEHINLVVGVEEEFGFKIPMGKVVTMKNVGEMVDIILELGK' A
#
# COMPACT_ATOMS: atom_id res chain seq x y z
N MET A 1 -10.98 -8.66 7.85
CA MET A 1 -9.72 -8.02 8.26
C MET A 1 -10.03 -6.69 8.94
N THR A 2 -9.25 -6.30 9.95
CA THR A 2 -9.30 -4.98 10.58
C THR A 2 -8.35 -4.01 9.87
N ARG A 3 -8.50 -2.70 10.12
CA ARG A 3 -7.58 -1.67 9.58
C ARG A 3 -6.15 -1.90 10.08
N GLU A 4 -6.01 -2.28 11.34
CA GLU A 4 -4.71 -2.57 11.99
C GLU A 4 -4.02 -3.75 11.31
N GLU A 5 -4.74 -4.85 11.04
CA GLU A 5 -4.20 -6.01 10.31
C GLU A 5 -3.73 -5.64 8.90
N VAL A 6 -4.43 -4.72 8.22
CA VAL A 6 -3.99 -4.22 6.90
C VAL A 6 -2.70 -3.43 7.04
N TYR A 7 -2.61 -2.56 8.04
CA TYR A 7 -1.40 -1.75 8.27
C TYR A 7 -0.18 -2.59 8.59
N GLU A 8 -0.30 -3.61 9.43
CA GLU A 8 0.82 -4.52 9.73
C GLU A 8 1.39 -5.14 8.46
N ARG A 9 0.52 -5.61 7.57
CA ARG A 9 0.90 -6.26 6.31
C ARG A 9 1.42 -5.26 5.29
N LEU A 10 0.78 -4.09 5.17
CA LEU A 10 1.26 -3.01 4.28
C LEU A 10 2.64 -2.51 4.69
N ASN A 11 2.91 -2.32 5.98
CA ASN A 11 4.23 -1.92 6.44
C ASN A 11 5.30 -2.92 5.96
N ASN A 12 5.04 -4.22 6.05
CA ASN A 12 5.98 -5.22 5.55
C ASN A 12 6.19 -5.11 4.04
N VAL A 13 5.13 -4.97 3.24
CA VAL A 13 5.24 -4.81 1.78
C VAL A 13 6.06 -3.57 1.44
N PHE A 14 5.80 -2.43 2.10
CA PHE A 14 6.54 -1.20 1.85
C PHE A 14 8.02 -1.33 2.21
N ARG A 15 8.33 -1.93 3.36
CA ARG A 15 9.71 -2.18 3.80
C ARG A 15 10.47 -3.08 2.84
N GLU A 16 9.82 -4.15 2.35
CA GLU A 16 10.45 -5.08 1.41
C GLU A 16 10.67 -4.47 0.02
N VAL A 17 9.70 -3.70 -0.49
CA VAL A 17 9.79 -3.10 -1.83
C VAL A 17 10.77 -1.93 -1.85
N LEU A 18 10.77 -1.10 -0.81
CA LEU A 18 11.61 0.10 -0.73
C LEU A 18 12.96 -0.14 -0.03
N ASP A 19 13.20 -1.36 0.48
CA ASP A 19 14.41 -1.72 1.24
C ASP A 19 14.67 -0.80 2.44
N ASP A 20 13.60 -0.43 3.17
CA ASP A 20 13.66 0.46 4.33
C ASP A 20 12.76 -0.03 5.47
N ASP A 21 13.38 -0.69 6.46
CA ASP A 21 12.72 -1.19 7.68
C ASP A 21 12.15 -0.11 8.61
N SER A 22 12.51 1.16 8.41
CA SER A 22 12.07 2.27 9.25
C SER A 22 10.70 2.82 8.89
N ILE A 23 10.13 2.39 7.75
CA ILE A 23 8.82 2.84 7.28
C ILE A 23 7.75 2.51 8.32
N GLU A 24 6.97 3.52 8.66
CA GLU A 24 5.77 3.43 9.50
C GLU A 24 4.62 4.16 8.80
N LEU A 25 3.69 3.41 8.23
CA LEU A 25 2.58 3.95 7.45
C LEU A 25 1.44 4.44 8.34
N HIS A 26 0.81 5.55 7.94
CA HIS A 26 -0.43 6.07 8.51
C HIS A 26 -1.39 6.55 7.40
N ASP A 27 -2.64 6.88 7.75
CA ASP A 27 -3.68 7.23 6.77
C ASP A 27 -3.25 8.38 5.83
N GLU A 28 -2.56 9.36 6.38
CA GLU A 28 -2.12 10.55 5.64
C GLU A 28 -0.83 10.35 4.83
N THR A 29 -0.12 9.24 4.98
CA THR A 29 1.16 9.01 4.29
C THR A 29 0.96 9.05 2.78
N VAL A 30 1.72 9.92 2.12
CA VAL A 30 1.79 10.03 0.65
C VAL A 30 3.17 9.65 0.13
N ALA A 31 3.30 9.52 -1.20
CA ALA A 31 4.58 9.23 -1.85
C ALA A 31 5.69 10.22 -1.46
N ASP A 32 5.36 11.51 -1.33
CA ASP A 32 6.32 12.55 -0.96
C ASP A 32 6.85 12.41 0.49
N ASP A 33 6.19 11.61 1.35
CA ASP A 33 6.62 11.39 2.74
C ASP A 33 7.59 10.21 2.89
N VAL A 34 7.73 9.37 1.86
CA VAL A 34 8.51 8.12 1.92
C VAL A 34 9.64 8.17 0.91
N ASP A 35 10.87 8.12 1.41
CA ASP A 35 12.06 8.08 0.56
C ASP A 35 12.03 6.83 -0.34
N GLY A 36 12.30 7.02 -1.63
CA GLY A 36 12.27 5.94 -2.63
C GLY A 36 10.89 5.64 -3.20
N TRP A 37 9.81 6.21 -2.66
CA TRP A 37 8.47 6.02 -3.23
C TRP A 37 8.25 6.93 -4.45
N ASP A 38 8.65 6.45 -5.64
CA ASP A 38 8.41 7.13 -6.91
C ASP A 38 7.33 6.45 -7.77
N SER A 39 7.19 6.86 -9.03
CA SER A 39 6.20 6.30 -9.96
C SER A 39 6.46 4.83 -10.32
N PHE A 40 7.73 4.40 -10.36
CA PHE A 40 8.10 3.02 -10.65
C PHE A 40 7.84 2.15 -9.42
N GLU A 41 8.29 2.60 -8.24
CA GLU A 41 8.03 1.87 -7.01
C GLU A 41 6.55 1.84 -6.63
N HIS A 42 5.76 2.85 -7.00
CA HIS A 42 4.31 2.79 -6.83
C HIS A 42 3.69 1.58 -7.55
N ILE A 43 4.19 1.20 -8.74
CA ILE A 43 3.72 0.00 -9.44
C ILE A 43 4.16 -1.27 -8.72
N ASN A 44 5.41 -1.34 -8.24
CA ASN A 44 5.92 -2.49 -7.49
C ASN A 44 5.15 -2.67 -6.17
N LEU A 45 4.87 -1.58 -5.46
CA LEU A 45 4.04 -1.59 -4.25
C LEU A 45 2.65 -2.13 -4.52
N VAL A 46 1.98 -1.66 -5.58
CA VAL A 46 0.66 -2.19 -5.96
C VAL A 46 0.74 -3.69 -6.23
N VAL A 47 1.77 -4.16 -6.95
CA VAL A 47 1.96 -5.60 -7.21
C VAL A 47 2.20 -6.38 -5.90
N GLY A 48 3.08 -5.89 -5.03
CA GLY A 48 3.35 -6.52 -3.73
C GLY A 48 2.11 -6.58 -2.84
N VAL A 49 1.28 -5.54 -2.85
CA VAL A 49 -0.02 -5.52 -2.15
C VAL A 49 -0.97 -6.56 -2.75
N GLU A 50 -1.07 -6.64 -4.07
CA GLU A 50 -1.92 -7.67 -4.71
C GLU A 50 -1.48 -9.10 -4.37
N GLU A 51 -0.17 -9.35 -4.31
CA GLU A 51 0.41 -10.64 -3.93
C GLU A 51 0.17 -10.96 -2.46
N GLU A 52 0.44 -10.01 -1.56
CA GLU A 52 0.24 -10.16 -0.12
C GLU A 52 -1.23 -10.46 0.18
N PHE A 53 -2.16 -9.64 -0.34
CA PHE A 53 -3.58 -9.75 0.01
C PHE A 53 -4.36 -10.75 -0.86
N GLY A 54 -3.76 -11.29 -1.92
CA GLY A 54 -4.33 -12.37 -2.73
C GLY A 54 -5.49 -11.94 -3.64
N PHE A 55 -5.57 -10.66 -3.99
CA PHE A 55 -6.56 -10.13 -4.94
C PHE A 55 -5.96 -9.08 -5.85
N LYS A 56 -6.63 -8.80 -6.98
CA LYS A 56 -6.24 -7.74 -7.91
C LYS A 56 -6.96 -6.44 -7.62
N ILE A 57 -6.21 -5.34 -7.57
CA ILE A 57 -6.75 -3.99 -7.42
C ILE A 57 -7.11 -3.48 -8.82
N PRO A 58 -8.37 -3.07 -9.07
CA PRO A 58 -8.73 -2.51 -10.37
C PRO A 58 -7.88 -1.29 -10.71
N MET A 59 -7.37 -1.21 -11.94
CA MET A 59 -6.52 -0.10 -12.39
C MET A 59 -7.13 1.28 -12.12
N GLY A 60 -8.45 1.41 -12.26
CA GLY A 60 -9.16 2.65 -11.96
C GLY A 60 -9.04 3.10 -10.50
N LYS A 61 -8.88 2.16 -9.55
CA LYS A 61 -8.64 2.45 -8.14
C LYS A 61 -7.16 2.77 -7.86
N VAL A 62 -6.24 2.09 -8.55
CA VAL A 62 -4.80 2.35 -8.48
C VAL A 62 -4.49 3.81 -8.84
N VAL A 63 -5.03 4.30 -9.97
CA VAL A 63 -4.73 5.66 -10.45
C VAL A 63 -5.37 6.78 -9.62
N THR A 64 -6.41 6.47 -8.82
CA THR A 64 -7.12 7.48 -8.01
C THR A 64 -6.61 7.57 -6.58
N MET A 65 -5.77 6.62 -6.16
CA MET A 65 -5.29 6.50 -4.79
C MET A 65 -4.33 7.63 -4.47
N LYS A 66 -4.63 8.40 -3.42
CA LYS A 66 -3.87 9.59 -3.04
C LYS A 66 -2.93 9.39 -1.86
N ASN A 67 -3.29 8.49 -0.96
CA ASN A 67 -2.56 8.22 0.27
C ASN A 67 -2.75 6.76 0.68
N VAL A 68 -1.99 6.32 1.68
CA VAL A 68 -2.10 4.96 2.22
C VAL A 68 -3.48 4.70 2.83
N GLY A 69 -4.13 5.71 3.41
CA GLY A 69 -5.47 5.56 3.96
C GLY A 69 -6.50 5.07 2.93
N GLU A 70 -6.47 5.64 1.72
CA GLU A 70 -7.31 5.20 0.60
C GLU A 70 -6.91 3.79 0.11
N MET A 71 -5.62 3.44 0.15
CA MET A 71 -5.15 2.07 -0.13
C MET A 71 -5.78 1.05 0.81
N VAL A 72 -5.75 1.36 2.11
CA VAL A 72 -6.30 0.50 3.16
C VAL A 72 -7.81 0.33 2.98
N ASP A 73 -8.53 1.41 2.65
CA ASP A 73 -9.97 1.35 2.40
C ASP A 73 -10.31 0.43 1.22
N ILE A 74 -9.52 0.51 0.14
CA ILE A 74 -9.67 -0.35 -1.04
C ILE A 74 -9.42 -1.82 -0.67
N ILE A 75 -8.38 -2.10 0.11
CA ILE A 75 -8.06 -3.45 0.59
C ILE A 75 -9.20 -4.02 1.43
N LEU A 76 -9.75 -3.22 2.36
CA LEU A 76 -10.86 -3.62 3.21
C LEU A 76 -12.17 -3.82 2.43
N GLU A 77 -12.36 -3.12 1.31
CA GLU A 77 -13.49 -3.32 0.42
C GLU A 77 -13.38 -4.63 -0.37
N LEU A 78 -12.17 -4.96 -0.87
CA LEU A 78 -11.89 -6.13 -1.71
C LEU A 78 -11.70 -7.43 -0.90
N GLY A 79 -11.14 -7.34 0.30
CA GLY A 79 -10.87 -8.46 1.20
C GLY A 79 -12.08 -8.91 2.05
N LYS A 80 -13.30 -8.63 1.61
CA LYS A 80 -14.55 -9.16 2.18
C LYS A 80 -14.90 -10.52 1.58
#